data_AF-A0A2M7MEF5-F1
#
_entry.id   AF-A0A2M7MEF5-F1
#
_cell.length_a   1.000
_cell.length_b   1.000
_cell.length_c   1.000
_cell.angle_alpha   90.00
_cell.angle_beta   90.00
_cell.angle_gamma   90.00
#
_symmetry.space_group_name_H-M   'P 1'
#
loop_
_entity.id
_entity.type
_entity.pdbx_description
1 polymer ?
#
loop_
_entity_poly.entity_id
_entity_poly.type
_entity_poly.pdbx_seq_one_letter_code
_entity_poly.pdbx_strand_id
1 'polypeptide(L)'
;MREILDSSWFLFMNDRHKRLVETAVILYEREIELKSSLEDYSFIVFPMSKAYEGFLKRSFLDLKLIDEHTFEGHRFRIGKALNPDMHENQRDKYWLFDDLEQICGHFLARHLWETWLECRNRIFHFYAKDDNVISLETAGEKLLMLSNAMKSLVECQIDLGKKHAQVYNIPL
;
A
#
# COMPACT_ATOMS: atom_id res chain seq x y z
N MET A 1 12.15 -2.04 -13.22
CA MET A 1 11.97 -1.81 -11.77
C MET A 1 12.25 -0.35 -11.40
N ARG A 2 13.36 0.27 -11.84
CA ARG A 2 13.65 1.72 -11.65
C ARG A 2 12.51 2.68 -11.94
N GLU A 3 11.67 2.40 -12.94
CA GLU A 3 10.51 3.22 -13.30
C GLU A 3 9.55 3.48 -12.13
N ILE A 4 9.54 2.62 -11.10
CA ILE A 4 8.82 2.86 -9.83
C ILE A 4 9.29 4.17 -9.17
N LEU A 5 10.59 4.44 -9.18
CA LEU A 5 11.20 5.62 -8.55
C LEU A 5 10.95 6.90 -9.33
N ASP A 6 10.73 6.79 -10.65
CA ASP A 6 10.42 7.92 -11.53
C ASP A 6 8.92 8.26 -11.57
N SER A 7 8.09 7.46 -10.90
CA SER A 7 6.64 7.61 -10.93
C SER A 7 6.17 8.83 -10.13
N SER A 8 5.20 9.58 -10.66
CA SER A 8 4.69 10.81 -10.01
C SER A 8 4.11 10.58 -8.61
N TRP A 9 3.49 9.43 -8.35
CA TRP A 9 2.95 9.09 -7.03
C TRP A 9 4.05 9.01 -5.95
N PHE A 10 5.29 8.68 -6.33
CA PHE A 10 6.42 8.59 -5.41
C PHE A 10 6.69 9.92 -4.72
N LEU A 11 6.39 11.05 -5.38
CA LEU A 11 6.56 12.39 -4.82
C LEU A 11 5.68 12.64 -3.60
N PHE A 12 4.53 11.98 -3.49
CA PHE A 12 3.56 12.10 -2.39
C PHE A 12 3.99 11.37 -1.12
N MET A 13 5.08 10.60 -1.18
CA MET A 13 5.63 9.93 0.00
C MET A 13 6.55 10.85 0.80
N ASN A 14 6.57 10.65 2.13
CA ASN A 14 7.61 11.23 2.97
C ASN A 14 8.97 10.54 2.74
N ASP A 15 10.06 11.21 3.13
CA ASP A 15 11.42 10.73 2.86
C ASP A 15 11.73 9.36 3.46
N ARG A 16 11.11 9.04 4.61
CA ARG A 16 11.32 7.74 5.25
C ARG A 16 10.71 6.61 4.42
N HIS A 17 9.50 6.80 3.89
CA HIS A 17 8.86 5.81 3.03
C HIS A 17 9.54 5.73 1.66
N LYS A 18 9.99 6.87 1.10
CA LYS A 18 10.79 6.90 -0.15
C LYS A 18 12.03 6.00 -0.05
N ARG A 19 12.81 6.15 1.02
CA ARG A 19 13.99 5.31 1.28
C ARG A 19 13.67 3.81 1.36
N LEU A 20 12.50 3.43 1.86
CA LEU A 20 12.09 2.03 1.93
C LEU A 20 11.74 1.48 0.54
N VAL A 21 11.05 2.25 -0.32
CA VAL A 21 10.79 1.86 -1.71
C VAL A 21 12.12 1.75 -2.47
N GLU A 22 13.01 2.74 -2.35
CA GLU A 22 14.35 2.70 -2.94
C GLU A 22 15.12 1.47 -2.50
N THR A 23 15.09 1.13 -1.21
CA THR A 23 15.74 -0.08 -0.68
C THR A 23 15.21 -1.34 -1.37
N ALA A 24 13.89 -1.48 -1.52
CA ALA A 24 13.30 -2.63 -2.20
C ALA A 24 13.73 -2.73 -3.67
N VAL A 25 13.73 -1.61 -4.39
CA VAL A 25 14.18 -1.55 -5.80
C VAL A 25 15.66 -1.91 -5.92
N ILE A 26 16.52 -1.38 -5.04
CA ILE A 26 17.95 -1.69 -5.00
C ILE A 26 18.19 -3.17 -4.72
N LEU A 27 17.48 -3.75 -3.74
CA LEU A 27 17.60 -5.17 -3.42
C LEU A 27 17.19 -6.05 -4.62
N TYR A 28 16.08 -5.70 -5.28
CA TYR A 28 15.63 -6.41 -6.48
C TYR A 28 16.67 -6.39 -7.60
N GLU A 29 17.21 -5.21 -7.91
CA GLU A 29 18.22 -5.06 -8.97
C GLU A 29 19.51 -5.80 -8.63
N ARG A 30 19.95 -5.73 -7.38
CA ARG A 30 21.13 -6.47 -6.90
C ARG A 30 20.98 -7.97 -7.14
N GLU A 31 19.85 -8.56 -6.76
CA GLU A 31 19.64 -10.01 -6.94
C GLU A 31 19.55 -10.42 -8.42
N ILE A 32 18.95 -9.58 -9.28
CA ILE A 32 18.96 -9.78 -10.73
C ILE A 32 20.38 -9.78 -11.29
N GLU A 33 21.20 -8.80 -10.89
CA GLU A 33 22.61 -8.69 -11.33
C GLU A 33 23.47 -9.85 -10.85
N LEU A 34 23.27 -10.27 -9.59
CA LEU A 34 23.96 -11.41 -9.00
C LEU A 34 23.54 -12.76 -9.58
N LYS A 35 22.41 -12.82 -10.32
CA LYS A 35 21.77 -14.06 -10.75
C LYS A 35 21.61 -15.04 -9.58
N SER A 36 21.20 -14.50 -8.43
CA SER A 36 21.08 -15.25 -7.19
C SER A 36 20.10 -16.41 -7.35
N SER A 37 20.32 -17.45 -6.55
CA SER A 37 19.41 -18.61 -6.45
C SER A 37 19.07 -18.87 -4.99
N LEU A 38 18.62 -17.82 -4.30
CA LEU A 38 18.13 -17.91 -2.92
C LEU A 38 16.79 -18.66 -2.89
N GLU A 39 16.51 -19.28 -1.75
CA GLU A 39 15.27 -20.03 -1.51
C GLU A 39 14.06 -19.11 -1.37
N ASP A 40 14.24 -17.91 -0.81
CA ASP A 40 13.18 -16.95 -0.59
C ASP A 40 13.64 -15.50 -0.83
N TYR A 41 12.83 -14.77 -1.59
CA TYR A 41 13.03 -13.36 -1.93
C TYR A 41 12.06 -12.41 -1.20
N SER A 42 11.32 -12.89 -0.18
CA SER A 42 10.43 -12.09 0.67
C SER A 42 11.09 -10.83 1.26
N PHE A 43 12.40 -10.89 1.53
CA PHE A 43 13.20 -9.77 2.02
C PHE A 43 13.26 -8.57 1.06
N ILE A 44 13.08 -8.79 -0.25
CA ILE A 44 13.00 -7.71 -1.26
C ILE A 44 11.69 -6.93 -1.10
N VAL A 45 10.59 -7.63 -0.85
CA VAL A 45 9.25 -7.05 -0.78
C VAL A 45 9.04 -6.28 0.53
N PHE A 46 9.67 -6.76 1.62
CA PHE A 46 9.45 -6.26 2.97
C PHE A 46 9.58 -4.73 3.13
N PRO A 47 10.63 -4.06 2.63
CA PRO A 47 10.77 -2.61 2.77
C PRO A 47 9.61 -1.85 2.11
N MET A 48 9.24 -2.21 0.88
CA MET A 48 8.16 -1.54 0.15
C MET A 48 6.79 -1.81 0.76
N SER A 49 6.54 -3.03 1.27
CA SER A 49 5.32 -3.35 2.02
C SER A 49 5.17 -2.53 3.29
N LYS A 50 6.27 -2.24 3.99
CA LYS A 50 6.28 -1.35 5.15
C LYS A 50 6.04 0.11 4.75
N ALA A 51 6.62 0.55 3.63
CA ALA A 51 6.38 1.87 3.07
C ALA A 51 4.90 2.05 2.70
N TYR A 52 4.30 1.01 2.12
CA TYR A 52 2.90 0.95 1.72
C TYR A 52 1.95 1.10 2.91
N GLU A 53 2.14 0.36 4.01
CA GLU A 53 1.30 0.53 5.21
C GLU A 53 1.37 1.98 5.75
N GLY A 54 2.58 2.55 5.80
CA GLY A 54 2.78 3.93 6.25
C GLY A 54 2.17 4.96 5.30
N PHE A 55 2.26 4.73 3.99
CA PHE A 55 1.62 5.55 2.96
C PHE A 55 0.10 5.54 3.12
N LEU A 56 -0.52 4.37 3.23
CA LEU A 56 -1.97 4.27 3.42
C LEU A 56 -2.45 5.00 4.68
N LYS A 57 -1.75 4.80 5.81
CA LYS A 57 -2.08 5.52 7.05
C LYS A 57 -2.04 7.03 6.85
N ARG A 58 -1.03 7.53 6.15
CA ARG A 58 -0.92 8.96 5.88
C ARG A 58 -2.02 9.45 4.94
N SER A 59 -2.29 8.73 3.85
CA SER A 59 -3.36 9.06 2.91
C SER A 59 -4.74 9.08 3.58
N PHE A 60 -5.00 8.18 4.53
CA PHE A 60 -6.26 8.17 5.28
C PHE A 60 -6.40 9.37 6.23
N LEU A 61 -5.30 9.83 6.81
CA LEU A 61 -5.28 11.07 7.58
C LEU A 61 -5.53 12.30 6.69
N ASP A 62 -4.88 12.34 5.52
CA ASP A 62 -5.04 13.43 4.56
C ASP A 62 -6.47 13.48 3.99
N LEU A 63 -7.10 12.31 3.77
CA LEU A 63 -8.50 12.14 3.38
C LEU A 63 -9.52 12.31 4.52
N LYS A 64 -9.05 12.57 5.75
CA LYS A 64 -9.90 12.70 6.96
C LYS A 64 -10.72 11.46 7.31
N LEU A 65 -10.30 10.28 6.85
CA LEU A 65 -10.86 8.99 7.28
C LEU A 65 -10.38 8.60 8.69
N ILE A 66 -9.22 9.12 9.10
CA ILE A 66 -8.71 9.00 10.46
C ILE A 66 -8.24 10.37 10.96
N ASP A 67 -8.17 10.52 12.29
CA ASP A 67 -7.59 11.70 12.94
C ASP A 67 -6.11 11.47 13.32
N GLU A 68 -5.43 12.54 13.75
CA GLU A 68 -4.02 12.49 14.18
C GLU A 68 -3.82 11.49 15.33
N HIS A 69 -4.77 11.43 16.28
CA HIS A 69 -4.68 10.47 17.38
C HIS A 69 -4.67 9.02 16.88
N THR A 70 -5.51 8.69 15.90
CA THR A 70 -5.59 7.36 15.28
C THR A 70 -4.36 7.07 14.43
N PHE A 71 -3.83 8.08 13.73
CA PHE A 71 -2.61 7.99 12.93
C PHE A 71 -1.38 7.62 13.78
N GLU A 72 -1.19 8.31 14.92
CA GLU A 72 -0.08 8.07 15.86
C GLU A 72 -0.31 6.80 16.70
N GLY A 73 -1.57 6.41 16.91
CA GLY A 73 -1.95 5.30 17.75
C GLY A 73 -1.55 3.92 17.24
N HIS A 74 -1.26 3.00 18.17
CA HIS A 74 -0.92 1.61 17.86
C HIS A 74 -2.13 0.69 17.61
N ARG A 75 -3.35 1.18 17.84
CA ARG A 75 -4.58 0.38 17.70
C ARG A 75 -5.02 0.24 16.24
N PHE A 76 -4.81 1.27 15.43
CA PHE A 76 -5.22 1.28 14.03
C PHE A 76 -4.30 0.40 13.17
N ARG A 77 -4.91 -0.57 12.48
CA ARG A 77 -4.23 -1.56 11.63
C ARG A 77 -4.88 -1.59 10.25
N ILE A 78 -4.10 -1.30 9.22
CA ILE A 78 -4.56 -1.25 7.82
C ILE A 78 -5.32 -2.52 7.43
N GLY A 79 -4.73 -3.69 7.69
CA GLY A 79 -5.36 -4.95 7.33
C GLY A 79 -6.71 -5.23 7.98
N LYS A 80 -6.94 -4.71 9.20
CA LYS A 80 -8.26 -4.80 9.84
C LYS A 80 -9.21 -3.76 9.27
N ALA A 81 -8.71 -2.52 9.15
CA ALA A 81 -9.48 -1.36 8.72
C ALA A 81 -10.07 -1.53 7.31
N LEU A 82 -9.33 -2.17 6.41
CA LEU A 82 -9.74 -2.35 5.02
C LEU A 82 -10.28 -3.75 4.72
N ASN A 83 -10.50 -4.63 5.70
CA ASN A 83 -10.94 -5.99 5.40
C ASN A 83 -12.42 -6.03 4.98
N PRO A 84 -12.74 -6.26 3.69
CA PRO A 84 -14.12 -6.34 3.21
C PRO A 84 -14.84 -7.58 3.75
N ASP A 85 -14.10 -8.64 4.06
CA ASP A 85 -14.64 -9.94 4.47
C ASP A 85 -14.93 -9.99 5.98
N MET A 86 -14.80 -8.85 6.68
CA MET A 86 -15.12 -8.75 8.10
C MET A 86 -16.64 -8.77 8.35
N HIS A 87 -17.09 -9.70 9.19
CA HIS A 87 -18.48 -9.75 9.62
C HIS A 87 -18.90 -8.45 10.30
N GLU A 88 -20.14 -8.02 10.12
CA GLU A 88 -20.65 -6.74 10.64
C GLU A 88 -20.41 -6.55 12.14
N ASN A 89 -20.59 -7.61 12.94
CA ASN A 89 -20.36 -7.59 14.38
C ASN A 89 -18.89 -7.51 14.81
N GLN A 90 -17.94 -7.66 13.87
CA GLN A 90 -16.50 -7.55 14.10
C GLN A 90 -15.93 -6.20 13.63
N ARG A 91 -16.72 -5.44 12.84
CA ARG A 91 -16.37 -4.09 12.40
C ARG A 91 -16.41 -3.17 13.62
N ASP A 92 -15.30 -2.49 13.86
CA ASP A 92 -15.21 -1.46 14.89
C ASP A 92 -15.12 -0.08 14.26
N LYS A 93 -15.01 0.96 15.08
CA LYS A 93 -14.89 2.34 14.64
C LYS A 93 -13.67 2.65 13.74
N TYR A 94 -12.75 1.70 13.57
CA TYR A 94 -11.58 1.83 12.72
C TYR A 94 -11.73 1.11 11.37
N TRP A 95 -12.87 0.49 11.13
CA TRP A 95 -13.17 -0.14 9.85
C TRP A 95 -13.58 0.94 8.84
N LEU A 96 -12.88 1.01 7.71
CA LEU A 96 -12.92 2.14 6.75
C LEU A 96 -13.25 1.69 5.32
N PHE A 97 -13.55 0.41 5.09
CA PHE A 97 -13.70 -0.09 3.73
C PHE A 97 -14.85 0.61 2.99
N ASP A 98 -16.03 0.73 3.61
CA ASP A 98 -17.18 1.41 2.99
C ASP A 98 -16.91 2.91 2.79
N ASP A 99 -16.25 3.58 3.75
CA ASP A 99 -15.89 5.00 3.60
C ASP A 99 -14.95 5.21 2.41
N LEU A 100 -13.96 4.33 2.25
CA LEU A 100 -13.01 4.37 1.15
C LEU A 100 -13.69 4.02 -0.19
N GLU A 101 -14.58 3.04 -0.21
CA GLU A 101 -15.40 2.68 -1.36
C GLU A 101 -16.29 3.86 -1.80
N GLN A 102 -16.88 4.59 -0.86
CA GLN A 102 -17.72 5.74 -1.17
C GLN A 102 -16.94 6.87 -1.87
N ILE A 103 -15.69 7.13 -1.46
CA ILE A 103 -14.88 8.23 -2.01
C ILE A 103 -14.06 7.85 -3.24
N CYS A 104 -13.54 6.62 -3.29
CA CYS A 104 -12.58 6.15 -4.29
C CYS A 104 -13.10 5.00 -5.16
N GLY A 105 -14.27 4.46 -4.86
CA GLY A 105 -14.89 3.35 -5.58
C GLY A 105 -14.48 1.97 -5.07
N HIS A 106 -15.38 1.01 -5.25
CA HIS A 106 -15.23 -0.37 -4.77
C HIS A 106 -13.93 -1.03 -5.22
N PHE A 107 -13.60 -0.93 -6.50
CA PHE A 107 -12.43 -1.56 -7.09
C PHE A 107 -11.13 -1.10 -6.43
N LEU A 108 -10.99 0.20 -6.14
CA LEU A 108 -9.81 0.72 -5.50
C LEU A 108 -9.76 0.29 -4.03
N ALA A 109 -10.86 0.37 -3.29
CA ALA A 109 -10.91 -0.08 -1.89
C ALA A 109 -10.49 -1.56 -1.76
N ARG A 110 -11.05 -2.43 -2.62
CA ARG A 110 -10.69 -3.85 -2.70
C ARG A 110 -9.22 -4.04 -3.06
N HIS A 111 -8.74 -3.35 -4.10
CA HIS A 111 -7.37 -3.47 -4.57
C HIS A 111 -6.34 -3.09 -3.49
N LEU A 112 -6.61 -2.04 -2.69
CA LEU A 112 -5.73 -1.64 -1.60
C LEU A 112 -5.64 -2.70 -0.49
N TRP A 113 -6.78 -3.29 -0.11
CA TRP A 113 -6.78 -4.37 0.86
C TRP A 113 -6.09 -5.64 0.34
N GLU A 114 -6.39 -6.04 -0.90
CA GLU A 114 -5.77 -7.22 -1.52
C GLU A 114 -4.25 -7.04 -1.63
N THR A 115 -3.79 -5.83 -1.98
CA THR A 115 -2.36 -5.51 -2.01
C THR A 115 -1.71 -5.64 -0.64
N TRP A 116 -2.37 -5.16 0.41
CA TRP A 116 -1.90 -5.37 1.79
C TRP A 116 -1.84 -6.86 2.15
N LEU A 117 -2.91 -7.62 1.83
CA LEU A 117 -3.02 -9.04 2.13
C LEU A 117 -1.92 -9.83 1.44
N GLU A 118 -1.75 -9.61 0.15
CA GLU A 118 -0.79 -10.33 -0.69
C GLU A 118 0.65 -9.95 -0.40
N CYS A 119 0.94 -8.66 -0.22
CA CYS A 119 2.33 -8.17 -0.18
C CYS A 119 2.87 -8.01 1.25
N ARG A 120 1.99 -7.86 2.26
CA ARG A 120 2.39 -7.60 3.65
C ARG A 120 1.90 -8.64 4.64
N ASN A 121 0.78 -9.31 4.38
CA ASN A 121 0.30 -10.36 5.27
C ASN A 121 0.88 -11.71 4.86
N ARG A 122 0.45 -12.25 3.72
CA ARG A 122 0.72 -13.63 3.32
C ARG A 122 2.21 -13.94 3.18
N ILE A 123 2.99 -13.06 2.53
CA ILE A 123 4.44 -13.24 2.32
C ILE A 123 5.22 -13.45 3.64
N PHE A 124 4.77 -12.84 4.74
CA PHE A 124 5.50 -12.89 6.02
C PHE A 124 4.83 -13.77 7.08
N HIS A 125 3.70 -14.39 6.74
CA HIS A 125 3.04 -15.33 7.63
C HIS A 125 3.50 -16.75 7.32
N PHE A 126 3.89 -17.49 8.35
CA PHE A 126 4.12 -18.93 8.22
C PHE A 126 2.78 -19.67 8.25
N TYR A 127 2.52 -20.53 7.26
CA TYR A 127 1.40 -21.47 7.29
C TYR A 127 1.96 -22.90 7.27
N ALA A 128 1.47 -23.76 8.16
CA ALA A 128 1.98 -25.12 8.30
C ALA A 128 1.82 -26.02 7.04
N LYS A 129 1.08 -25.55 6.03
CA LYS A 129 0.82 -26.26 4.77
C LYS A 129 1.36 -25.53 3.53
N ASP A 130 1.85 -24.30 3.69
CA ASP A 130 2.38 -23.49 2.59
C ASP A 130 3.72 -22.90 3.03
N ASP A 131 4.78 -23.19 2.27
CA ASP A 131 6.12 -22.69 2.60
C ASP A 131 6.24 -21.17 2.39
N ASN A 132 5.28 -20.54 1.69
CA ASN A 132 5.18 -19.09 1.41
C ASN A 132 6.45 -18.41 0.87
N VAL A 133 7.43 -19.21 0.47
CA VAL A 133 8.64 -18.76 -0.21
C VAL A 133 8.27 -18.17 -1.57
N ILE A 134 8.91 -17.05 -1.92
CA ILE A 134 8.68 -16.40 -3.21
C ILE A 134 9.95 -16.39 -4.04
N SER A 135 9.79 -16.57 -5.35
CA SER A 135 10.87 -16.42 -6.32
C SER A 135 11.23 -14.95 -6.53
N LEU A 136 12.37 -14.70 -7.18
CA LEU A 136 12.78 -13.35 -7.56
C LEU A 136 11.75 -12.71 -8.51
N GLU A 137 11.21 -13.47 -9.46
CA GLU A 137 10.15 -13.01 -10.37
C GLU A 137 8.90 -12.57 -9.58
N THR A 138 8.42 -13.42 -8.67
CA THR A 138 7.27 -13.11 -7.82
C THR A 138 7.54 -11.89 -6.94
N ALA A 139 8.75 -11.72 -6.42
CA ALA A 139 9.09 -10.50 -5.68
C ALA A 139 8.90 -9.25 -6.56
N GLY A 140 9.32 -9.30 -7.82
CA GLY A 140 9.12 -8.21 -8.79
C GLY A 140 7.64 -7.90 -9.05
N GLU A 141 6.81 -8.93 -9.22
CA GLU A 141 5.35 -8.78 -9.36
C GLU A 141 4.73 -8.08 -8.14
N LYS A 142 5.16 -8.44 -6.92
CA LYS A 142 4.66 -7.82 -5.68
C LYS A 142 5.09 -6.36 -5.55
N LEU A 143 6.31 -6.00 -5.96
CA LEU A 143 6.74 -4.59 -6.02
C LEU A 143 5.87 -3.77 -6.98
N LEU A 144 5.52 -4.33 -8.15
CA LEU A 144 4.62 -3.67 -9.11
C LEU A 144 3.19 -3.55 -8.56
N MET A 145 2.69 -4.57 -7.87
CA MET A 145 1.38 -4.54 -7.21
C MET A 145 1.31 -3.41 -6.17
N LEU A 146 2.33 -3.29 -5.31
CA LEU A 146 2.45 -2.20 -4.34
C LEU A 146 2.50 -0.82 -5.01
N SER A 147 3.29 -0.68 -6.07
CA SER A 147 3.42 0.56 -6.84
C SER A 147 2.07 0.99 -7.44
N ASN A 148 1.38 0.07 -8.12
CA ASN A 148 0.10 0.33 -8.77
C ASN A 148 -0.98 0.74 -7.75
N ALA A 149 -1.04 0.06 -6.61
CA ALA A 149 -1.97 0.40 -5.54
C ALA A 149 -1.76 1.82 -5.00
N MET A 150 -0.49 2.22 -4.76
CA MET A 150 -0.18 3.59 -4.32
C MET A 150 -0.50 4.62 -5.39
N LYS A 151 -0.15 4.32 -6.66
CA LYS A 151 -0.49 5.16 -7.81
C LYS A 151 -2.00 5.41 -7.90
N SER A 152 -2.81 4.37 -7.86
CA SER A 152 -4.27 4.50 -7.96
C SER A 152 -4.88 5.30 -6.81
N LEU A 153 -4.34 5.19 -5.59
CA LEU A 153 -4.79 6.02 -4.48
C LEU A 153 -4.45 7.50 -4.68
N VAL A 154 -3.25 7.82 -5.17
CA VAL A 154 -2.88 9.21 -5.51
C VAL A 154 -3.78 9.76 -6.61
N GLU A 155 -4.07 8.97 -7.64
CA GLU A 155 -5.00 9.36 -8.72
C GLU A 155 -6.39 9.69 -8.16
N CYS A 156 -6.93 8.85 -7.26
CA CYS A 156 -8.18 9.15 -6.56
C CYS A 156 -8.10 10.49 -5.78
N GLN A 157 -7.03 10.72 -5.01
CA GLN A 157 -6.85 11.94 -4.23
C GLN A 157 -6.81 13.20 -5.11
N ILE A 158 -6.11 13.13 -6.26
CA ILE A 158 -6.04 14.22 -7.23
C ILE A 158 -7.44 14.51 -7.80
N ASP A 159 -8.20 13.48 -8.15
CA ASP A 159 -9.53 13.65 -8.72
C ASP A 159 -10.53 14.21 -7.71
N LEU A 160 -10.42 13.84 -6.43
CA LEU A 160 -11.16 14.46 -5.33
C LEU A 160 -10.80 15.96 -5.20
N GLY A 161 -9.51 16.31 -5.28
CA GLY A 161 -9.05 17.69 -5.24
C GLY A 161 -9.58 18.55 -6.39
N LYS A 162 -9.59 18.02 -7.62
CA LYS A 162 -10.17 18.69 -8.80
C LYS A 162 -11.66 18.92 -8.64
N LYS A 163 -12.41 17.92 -8.18
CA LYS A 163 -13.86 18.04 -7.91
C LYS A 163 -14.14 19.14 -6.88
N HIS A 164 -13.36 19.19 -5.81
CA HIS A 164 -13.48 20.26 -4.80
C HIS A 164 -13.22 21.64 -5.41
N ALA A 165 -12.11 21.83 -6.14
CA ALA A 165 -11.79 23.12 -6.76
C ALA A 165 -12.89 23.60 -7.73
N GLN A 166 -13.50 22.70 -8.50
CA GLN A 166 -14.61 23.00 -9.41
C GLN A 166 -15.88 23.44 -8.67
N VAL A 167 -16.23 22.79 -7.55
CA VAL A 167 -17.42 23.16 -6.75
C VAL A 167 -17.26 24.55 -6.13
N TYR A 168 -16.03 24.96 -5.81
CA TYR A 168 -15.76 26.23 -5.13
C TYR A 168 -15.16 27.32 -6.05
N ASN A 169 -15.14 27.13 -7.38
CA ASN A 169 -14.57 28.08 -8.36
C ASN A 169 -13.15 28.56 -8.03
N ILE A 170 -12.31 27.69 -7.47
CA ILE A 170 -10.91 28.02 -7.16
C ILE A 170 -10.06 27.69 -8.39
N PRO A 171 -9.36 28.65 -9.02
CA PRO A 171 -8.46 28.36 -10.14
C PRO A 171 -7.25 27.54 -9.67
N LEU A 172 -6.94 26.47 -10.40
CA LEU A 172 -5.77 25.59 -10.21
C LEU A 172 -4.50 26.22 -10.78
#